data_AF-A0A2V6B0A0-F1
#
_entry.id   AF-A0A2V6B0A0-F1
#
_cell.length_a   1.000
_cell.length_b   1.000
_cell.length_c   1.000
_cell.angle_alpha   90.00
_cell.angle_beta   90.00
_cell.angle_gamma   90.00
#
_symmetry.space_group_name_H-M   'P 1'
#
loop_
_entity.id
_entity.type
_entity.pdbx_description
1 polymer ?
#
loop_
_entity_poly.entity_id
_entity_poly.type
_entity_poly.pdbx_seq_one_letter_code
_entity_poly.pdbx_strand_id
1 'polypeptide(L)'
;MKKRYMLLAFVGVFAVGCQTQQQMVQSQQGMAVQTALNRARFDMNCSSATGQVLSTNVSQPAVQGRFASAYGVQRFEYTIGVTGCGKRRTYIVVCPQGGTGCFAAQGRQ
;
A
#
# COMPACT_ATOMS: atom_id res chain seq x y z
N MET A 1 -53.39 30.23 8.30
CA MET A 1 -53.28 29.92 6.85
C MET A 1 -51.82 29.72 6.47
N LYS A 2 -51.48 28.48 6.09
CA LYS A 2 -50.46 28.06 5.11
C LYS A 2 -48.98 28.52 5.20
N LYS A 3 -48.13 27.48 5.16
CA LYS A 3 -46.77 27.40 4.59
C LYS A 3 -45.73 28.18 5.42
N ARG A 4 -44.64 27.57 5.87
CA ARG A 4 -43.64 26.91 5.03
C ARG A 4 -42.86 25.87 5.85
N TYR A 5 -43.28 24.61 5.75
CA TYR A 5 -42.40 23.46 5.94
C TYR A 5 -41.36 23.50 4.81
N MET A 6 -40.22 24.14 5.03
CA MET A 6 -39.11 24.05 4.07
C MET A 6 -37.77 24.41 4.72
N LEU A 7 -37.38 23.66 5.76
CA LEU A 7 -35.98 23.55 6.15
C LEU A 7 -35.61 22.06 6.13
N LEU A 8 -35.77 21.46 4.94
CA LEU A 8 -35.30 20.13 4.63
C LEU A 8 -33.83 20.24 4.21
N ALA A 9 -32.96 19.78 5.12
CA ALA A 9 -31.73 19.05 4.87
C ALA A 9 -30.83 19.55 3.72
N PHE A 10 -29.90 20.45 4.04
CA PHE A 10 -28.65 20.61 3.29
C PHE A 10 -27.48 20.03 4.09
N VAL A 11 -27.50 18.72 4.33
CA VAL A 11 -26.32 17.96 4.77
C VAL A 11 -25.73 17.34 3.51
N GLY A 12 -25.01 18.16 2.75
CA GLY A 12 -24.32 17.76 1.54
C GLY A 12 -23.12 16.88 1.88
N VAL A 13 -23.22 15.61 1.49
CA VAL A 13 -22.24 14.53 1.66
C VAL A 13 -20.90 14.89 1.01
N PHE A 14 -19.87 15.14 1.83
CA PHE A 14 -18.47 15.26 1.40
C PHE A 14 -17.65 13.97 1.65
N ALA A 15 -18.29 12.79 1.59
CA ALA A 15 -17.65 11.53 1.99
C ALA A 15 -17.04 10.68 0.84
N VAL A 16 -16.95 11.19 -0.39
CA VAL A 16 -16.56 10.35 -1.56
C VAL A 16 -15.04 10.33 -1.83
N GLY A 17 -14.24 11.12 -1.10
CA GLY A 17 -12.80 11.26 -1.35
C GLY A 17 -11.87 10.30 -0.59
N CYS A 18 -12.34 9.63 0.47
CA CYS A 18 -11.48 8.77 1.30
C CYS A 18 -11.33 7.33 0.78
N GLN A 19 -12.28 6.81 0.01
CA GLN A 19 -12.25 5.40 -0.41
C GLN A 19 -11.18 5.11 -1.47
N THR A 20 -10.90 6.05 -2.36
CA THR A 20 -10.05 5.79 -3.54
C THR A 20 -8.59 5.49 -3.17
N GLN A 21 -8.01 6.19 -2.20
CA GLN A 21 -6.64 5.93 -1.77
C GLN A 21 -6.49 4.58 -1.06
N GLN A 22 -7.46 4.21 -0.21
CA GLN A 22 -7.44 2.94 0.51
C GLN A 22 -7.62 1.75 -0.44
N GLN A 23 -8.46 1.89 -1.46
CA GLN A 23 -8.63 0.88 -2.50
C GLN A 23 -7.36 0.66 -3.31
N MET A 24 -6.59 1.71 -3.63
CA MET A 24 -5.31 1.59 -4.33
C MET A 24 -4.22 0.94 -3.48
N VAL A 25 -4.17 1.23 -2.18
CA VAL A 25 -3.23 0.58 -1.27
C VAL A 25 -3.56 -0.90 -1.12
N GLN A 26 -4.85 -1.25 -1.01
CA GLN A 26 -5.27 -2.65 -0.89
C GLN A 26 -5.05 -3.44 -2.18
N SER A 27 -5.23 -2.83 -3.35
CA SER A 27 -5.01 -3.52 -4.63
C SER A 27 -3.55 -3.93 -4.84
N GLN A 28 -2.60 -3.12 -4.37
CA GLN A 28 -1.16 -3.44 -4.45
C GLN A 28 -0.66 -4.29 -3.28
N GLN A 29 -1.35 -4.28 -2.14
CA GLN A 29 -0.98 -5.05 -0.95
C GLN A 29 -0.87 -6.55 -1.24
N GLY A 30 -1.81 -7.13 -2.00
CA GLY A 30 -1.77 -8.53 -2.38
C GLY A 30 -0.53 -8.90 -3.22
N MET A 31 -0.19 -8.07 -4.20
CA MET A 31 1.02 -8.24 -5.00
C MET A 31 2.29 -8.11 -4.15
N ALA A 32 2.30 -7.17 -3.20
CA ALA A 32 3.43 -6.96 -2.32
C ALA A 32 3.69 -8.21 -1.45
N VAL A 33 2.63 -8.78 -0.85
CA VAL A 33 2.72 -10.02 -0.07
C VAL A 33 3.22 -11.19 -0.93
N GLN A 34 2.69 -11.35 -2.14
CA GLN A 34 3.14 -12.42 -3.05
C GLN A 34 4.62 -12.26 -3.42
N THR A 35 5.06 -11.02 -3.66
CA THR A 35 6.47 -10.70 -3.96
C THR A 35 7.38 -11.07 -2.80
N ALA A 36 7.00 -10.71 -1.57
CA ALA A 36 7.73 -11.10 -0.36
C ALA A 36 7.75 -12.63 -0.18
N LEU A 37 6.62 -13.31 -0.40
CA LEU A 37 6.52 -14.77 -0.28
C LEU A 37 7.43 -15.50 -1.28
N ASN A 38 7.44 -15.07 -2.54
CA ASN A 38 8.27 -15.70 -3.56
C ASN A 38 9.76 -15.62 -3.19
N ARG A 39 10.21 -14.48 -2.69
CA ARG A 39 11.58 -14.32 -2.17
C ARG A 39 11.81 -15.14 -0.91
N ALA A 40 10.88 -15.10 0.04
CA ALA A 40 11.03 -15.75 1.33
C ALA A 40 11.06 -17.28 1.22
N ARG A 41 10.30 -17.87 0.29
CA ARG A 41 10.34 -19.31 0.01
C ARG A 41 11.73 -19.77 -0.39
N PHE A 42 12.42 -18.98 -1.21
CA PHE A 42 13.81 -19.21 -1.58
C PHE A 42 14.76 -18.97 -0.39
N ASP A 43 14.69 -17.78 0.21
CA ASP A 43 15.59 -17.35 1.30
C ASP A 43 15.51 -18.26 2.55
N MET A 44 14.35 -18.85 2.82
CA MET A 44 14.13 -19.72 3.99
C MET A 44 14.17 -21.21 3.66
N ASN A 45 14.22 -21.57 2.36
CA ASN A 45 13.98 -22.93 1.85
C ASN A 45 12.66 -23.52 2.37
N CYS A 46 11.57 -22.76 2.24
CA CYS A 46 10.29 -23.09 2.87
C CYS A 46 9.11 -22.77 1.95
N SER A 47 8.54 -23.77 1.28
CA SER A 47 7.40 -23.59 0.37
C SER A 47 6.11 -23.17 1.08
N SER A 48 5.93 -23.62 2.33
CA SER A 48 4.78 -23.34 3.19
C SER A 48 4.83 -21.99 3.92
N ALA A 49 5.79 -21.12 3.57
CA ALA A 49 5.92 -19.79 4.16
C ALA A 49 4.64 -18.96 3.96
N THR A 50 4.22 -18.25 5.01
CA THR A 50 3.06 -17.36 5.04
C THR A 50 3.50 -15.93 5.37
N GLY A 51 2.87 -14.94 4.74
CA GLY A 51 3.26 -13.54 4.81
C GLY A 51 2.11 -12.68 5.30
N GLN A 52 2.42 -11.70 6.15
CA GLN A 52 1.47 -10.71 6.66
C GLN A 52 2.08 -9.32 6.59
N VAL A 53 1.24 -8.33 6.26
CA VAL A 53 1.68 -6.94 6.24
C VAL A 53 1.77 -6.43 7.68
N LEU A 54 2.96 -6.00 8.07
CA LEU A 54 3.25 -5.41 9.38
C LEU A 54 3.04 -3.90 9.37
N SER A 55 3.41 -3.24 8.26
CA SER A 55 3.28 -1.80 8.11
C SER A 55 3.20 -1.43 6.62
N THR A 56 2.49 -0.34 6.34
CA THR A 56 2.38 0.26 5.02
C THR A 56 2.80 1.72 5.12
N ASN A 57 3.78 2.11 4.32
CA ASN A 57 4.20 3.49 4.15
C ASN A 57 3.94 3.94 2.72
N VAL A 58 3.53 5.20 2.57
CA VAL A 58 3.39 5.84 1.25
C VAL A 58 4.50 6.87 1.15
N SER A 59 5.57 6.51 0.44
CA SER A 59 6.69 7.39 0.19
C SER A 59 6.31 8.34 -0.95
N GLN A 60 6.17 9.63 -0.61
CA GLN A 60 5.99 10.68 -1.61
C GLN A 60 7.32 10.89 -2.33
N PRO A 61 7.27 11.16 -3.64
CA PRO A 61 8.48 11.54 -4.36
C PRO A 61 9.11 12.78 -3.71
N ALA A 62 10.40 12.73 -3.44
CA ALA A 62 11.14 13.94 -3.10
C ALA A 62 10.98 14.93 -4.26
N VAL A 63 10.41 16.12 -3.99
CA VAL A 63 10.35 17.20 -4.98
C VAL A 63 11.78 17.71 -5.15
N GLN A 64 12.48 17.18 -6.15
CA GLN A 64 13.87 17.51 -6.39
C GLN A 64 13.96 18.48 -7.57
N GLY A 65 13.75 19.78 -7.29
CA GLY A 65 13.94 20.84 -8.29
C GLY A 65 13.14 22.12 -8.05
N ARG A 66 13.57 23.20 -8.72
CA ARG A 66 12.90 24.52 -8.74
C ARG A 66 11.60 24.53 -9.56
N PHE A 67 11.38 23.49 -10.37
CA PHE A 67 10.20 23.31 -11.21
C PHE A 67 9.41 22.11 -10.69
N ALA A 68 8.13 22.32 -10.40
CA ALA A 68 7.24 21.29 -9.85
C ALA A 68 7.08 20.06 -10.77
N SER A 69 7.49 20.14 -12.05
CA SER A 69 7.41 19.05 -13.04
C SER A 69 8.31 17.84 -12.78
N ALA A 70 9.20 17.88 -11.78
CA ALA A 70 9.97 16.71 -11.31
C ALA A 70 9.19 15.88 -10.28
N TYR A 71 7.88 15.66 -10.50
CA TYR A 71 7.09 14.74 -9.69
C TYR A 71 7.63 13.33 -9.89
N GLY A 72 8.41 12.82 -8.94
CA GLY A 72 8.74 11.39 -8.92
C GLY A 72 7.46 10.54 -8.80
N VAL A 73 7.56 9.25 -9.12
CA VAL A 73 6.43 8.34 -8.94
C VAL A 73 6.24 8.07 -7.45
N GLN A 74 5.01 8.24 -6.94
CA GLN A 74 4.69 7.87 -5.56
C GLN A 74 4.95 6.38 -5.36
N ARG A 75 5.57 6.00 -4.24
CA ARG A 75 5.90 4.60 -3.96
C ARG A 75 5.16 4.12 -2.73
N PHE A 76 4.53 2.96 -2.84
CA PHE A 76 3.95 2.25 -1.72
C PHE A 76 4.98 1.27 -1.19
N GLU A 77 5.38 1.41 0.06
CA GLU A 77 6.33 0.54 0.74
C GLU A 77 5.57 -0.31 1.76
N TYR A 78 5.64 -1.63 1.60
CA TYR A 78 5.00 -2.60 2.47
C TYR A 78 6.07 -3.37 3.23
N THR A 79 6.04 -3.29 4.55
CA THR A 79 6.85 -4.15 5.42
C THR A 79 6.07 -5.43 5.67
N ILE A 80 6.54 -6.54 5.12
CA ILE A 80 5.88 -7.84 5.20
C ILE A 80 6.71 -8.76 6.09
N GLY A 81 6.09 -9.22 7.18
CA GLY A 81 6.63 -10.29 8.00
C GLY A 81 6.27 -11.63 7.36
N VAL A 82 7.26 -12.49 7.15
CA VAL A 82 7.05 -13.84 6.66
C VAL A 82 7.52 -14.84 7.70
N THR A 83 6.69 -15.85 7.95
CA THR A 83 6.97 -16.95 8.87
C THR A 83 6.79 -18.29 8.16
N GLY A 84 7.66 -19.25 8.47
CA GLY A 84 7.55 -20.59 7.94
C GLY A 84 8.77 -21.44 8.31
N CYS A 85 8.56 -22.75 8.47
CA CYS A 85 9.63 -23.72 8.73
C CYS A 85 10.53 -23.33 9.92
N GLY A 86 9.94 -22.81 11.01
CA GLY A 86 10.65 -22.37 12.22
C GLY A 86 11.43 -21.07 12.07
N LYS A 87 11.32 -20.38 10.93
CA LYS A 87 12.03 -19.13 10.64
C LYS A 87 11.05 -17.97 10.52
N ARG A 88 11.53 -16.77 10.84
CA ARG A 88 10.84 -15.50 10.62
C ARG A 88 11.79 -14.54 9.93
N ARG A 89 11.29 -13.80 8.93
CA ARG A 89 12.02 -12.75 8.23
C ARG A 89 11.10 -11.59 7.92
N THR A 90 11.66 -10.40 7.73
CA THR A 90 10.89 -9.23 7.28
C THR A 90 11.39 -8.75 5.94
N TYR A 91 10.48 -8.38 5.05
CA TYR A 91 10.80 -7.91 3.70
C TYR A 91 10.15 -6.56 3.48
N ILE A 92 10.92 -5.61 2.97
CA ILE A 92 10.39 -4.34 2.48
C ILE A 92 10.10 -4.51 1.00
N VAL A 93 8.84 -4.38 0.61
CA VAL A 93 8.38 -4.48 -0.78
C VAL A 93 7.90 -3.12 -1.23
N VAL A 94 8.44 -2.65 -2.35
CA VAL A 94 8.15 -1.34 -2.91
C VAL A 94 7.36 -1.51 -4.20
N CYS A 95 6.24 -0.83 -4.30
CA CYS A 95 5.36 -0.83 -5.45
C CYS A 95 5.20 0.61 -5.97
N PRO A 96 5.63 0.92 -7.20
CA PRO A 96 5.38 2.22 -7.81
C PRO A 96 3.87 2.43 -8.08
N GLN A 97 3.37 3.63 -7.79
CA GLN A 97 2.03 4.05 -8.16
C GLN A 97 1.91 4.10 -9.70
N GLY A 98 0.90 3.41 -10.24
CA GLY A 98 0.69 3.32 -11.69
C GLY A 98 1.61 2.33 -12.43
N GLY A 99 2.50 1.61 -11.72
CA GLY A 99 3.29 0.51 -12.30
C GLY A 99 2.60 -0.85 -12.17
N THR A 100 3.04 -1.82 -12.98
CA THR A 100 2.45 -3.17 -13.05
C THR A 100 3.12 -4.20 -12.12
N GLY A 101 4.08 -3.80 -11.29
CA GLY A 101 4.81 -4.77 -10.46
C GLY A 101 5.48 -4.16 -9.23
N CYS A 102 5.71 -5.01 -8.23
CA CYS A 102 6.39 -4.68 -6.98
C CYS A 102 7.77 -5.37 -6.92
N PHE A 103 8.71 -4.80 -6.17
CA PHE A 103 10.03 -5.41 -5.94
C PHE A 103 10.38 -5.45 -4.45
N ALA A 104 11.04 -6.53 -4.01
CA ALA A 104 11.50 -6.66 -2.63
C ALA A 104 12.88 -6.01 -2.47
N ALA A 105 12.93 -4.84 -1.84
CA ALA A 105 14.12 -3.99 -1.72
C ALA A 105 15.19 -4.58 -0.78
N GLN A 106 14.79 -5.26 0.29
CA GLN A 106 15.71 -6.04 1.14
C GLN A 106 14.93 -6.89 2.15
N GLY A 107 15.43 -8.10 2.43
CA GLY A 107 15.00 -8.88 3.60
C GLY A 107 15.85 -8.49 4.80
N ARG A 108 15.26 -7.90 5.85
CA ARG A 108 15.95 -7.67 7.13
C ARG A 108 15.81 -8.95 7.98
N GLN A 109 16.96 -9.47 8.43
CA GLN A 109 17.06 -10.66 9.28
C GLN A 109 16.71 -10.33 10.72
#